data_AF-A0A3B9M7V2-F1
#
_entry.id   AF-A0A3B9M7V2-F1
#
_cell.length_a   1.000
_cell.length_b   1.000
_cell.length_c   1.000
_cell.angle_alpha   90.00
_cell.angle_beta   90.00
_cell.angle_gamma   90.00
#
_symmetry.space_group_name_H-M   'P 1'
#
loop_
_entity.id
_entity.type
_entity.pdbx_description
1 polymer ?
#
loop_
_entity_poly.entity_id
_entity_poly.type
_entity_poly.pdbx_seq_one_letter_code
_entity_poly.pdbx_strand_id
1 'polypeptide(L)'
;MESPTRTGWTGKQAVELYVRTYTTMLQSSGDIKIDSLAPAHLAMGSVLHPLAAEPQVDMGALLYAVRRLPGAIVRCRRVVMGQSPQGFRAVLGADILSWQAVKAPARRRRWYQHSDTLAVLIASPSDIDDLVPTLVA
;
A
#
# COMPACT_ATOMS: atom_id res chain seq x y z
N MET A 1 4.80 33.45 -4.52
CA MET A 1 4.85 31.99 -4.54
C MET A 1 3.43 31.52 -4.26
N GLU A 2 2.66 31.31 -5.33
CA GLU A 2 1.23 30.95 -5.21
C GLU A 2 1.10 29.57 -4.58
N SER A 3 0.45 29.54 -3.42
CA SER A 3 0.00 28.32 -2.78
C SER A 3 -0.95 27.60 -3.74
N PRO A 4 -0.79 26.28 -3.98
CA PRO A 4 -1.70 25.57 -4.85
C PRO A 4 -3.09 25.60 -4.21
N THR A 5 -4.09 25.97 -5.01
CA THR A 5 -5.50 25.96 -4.65
C THR A 5 -5.87 24.57 -4.15
N ARG A 6 -6.10 24.43 -2.84
CA ARG A 6 -6.72 23.23 -2.26
C ARG A 6 -8.12 23.12 -2.86
N THR A 7 -8.30 22.21 -3.81
CA THR A 7 -9.61 21.82 -4.31
C THR A 7 -10.51 21.49 -3.10
N GLY A 8 -11.68 22.12 -3.04
CA GLY A 8 -12.57 22.18 -1.87
C GLY A 8 -13.28 20.88 -1.51
N TRP A 9 -12.51 19.81 -1.29
CA TRP A 9 -13.02 18.51 -0.88
C TRP A 9 -12.97 18.43 0.65
N THR A 10 -14.10 18.10 1.26
CA THR A 10 -14.18 17.82 2.71
C THR A 10 -13.46 16.50 3.03
N GLY A 11 -13.06 16.27 4.28
CA GLY A 11 -12.24 15.12 4.68
C GLY A 11 -12.79 13.76 4.19
N LYS A 12 -14.11 13.54 4.23
CA LYS A 12 -14.73 12.32 3.71
C LYS A 12 -14.59 12.18 2.19
N GLN A 13 -14.83 13.26 1.44
CA GLN A 13 -14.72 13.25 -0.02
C GLN A 13 -13.29 12.98 -0.46
N ALA A 14 -12.30 13.56 0.23
CA ALA A 14 -10.88 13.36 -0.07
C ALA A 14 -10.46 11.90 0.13
N VAL A 15 -10.97 11.25 1.19
CA VAL A 15 -10.79 9.81 1.42
C VAL A 15 -11.45 8.98 0.32
N GLU A 16 -12.71 9.27 -0.03
CA GLU A 16 -13.41 8.55 -1.10
C GLU A 16 -12.70 8.67 -2.46
N LEU A 17 -12.15 9.86 -2.77
CA LEU A 17 -11.34 10.05 -3.97
C LEU A 17 -10.11 9.16 -3.96
N TYR A 18 -9.37 9.14 -2.84
CA TYR A 18 -8.17 8.32 -2.71
C TYR A 18 -8.47 6.83 -2.88
N VAL A 19 -9.54 6.34 -2.22
CA VAL A 19 -10.02 4.96 -2.36
C VAL A 19 -10.33 4.63 -3.81
N ARG A 20 -11.03 5.52 -4.50
CA ARG A 20 -11.34 5.36 -5.92
C ARG A 20 -10.07 5.35 -6.77
N THR A 21 -9.13 6.26 -6.52
CA THR A 21 -7.87 6.37 -7.27
C THR A 21 -7.08 5.08 -7.22
N TYR A 22 -6.75 4.55 -6.03
CA TYR A 22 -5.97 3.30 -5.99
C TYR A 22 -6.79 2.10 -6.48
N THR A 23 -8.10 2.07 -6.26
CA THR A 23 -8.94 0.96 -6.76
C THR A 23 -8.94 0.91 -8.28
N THR A 24 -9.12 2.06 -8.94
CA THR A 24 -9.06 2.16 -10.40
C THR A 24 -7.66 1.80 -10.93
N MET A 25 -6.61 2.25 -10.26
CA MET A 25 -5.24 1.86 -10.62
C MET A 25 -5.08 0.33 -10.50
N LEU A 26 -5.47 -0.29 -9.40
CA LEU A 26 -5.34 -1.74 -9.19
C LEU A 26 -6.17 -2.59 -10.16
N GLN A 27 -7.18 -2.02 -10.81
CA GLN A 27 -7.94 -2.67 -11.89
C GLN A 27 -7.21 -2.61 -13.24
N SER A 28 -6.22 -1.74 -13.39
CA SER A 28 -5.40 -1.67 -14.60
C SER A 28 -4.45 -2.87 -14.71
N SER A 29 -4.03 -3.18 -15.93
CA SER A 29 -3.05 -4.25 -16.17
C SER A 29 -1.63 -3.72 -15.97
N GLY A 30 -0.79 -4.51 -15.31
CA GLY A 30 0.63 -4.22 -15.13
C GLY A 30 0.98 -3.67 -13.76
N ASP A 31 2.26 -3.33 -13.60
CA ASP A 31 2.80 -2.81 -12.34
C ASP A 31 2.55 -1.31 -12.23
N ILE A 32 2.21 -0.88 -11.01
CA ILE A 32 1.98 0.52 -10.67
C ILE A 32 3.09 1.00 -9.76
N LYS A 33 3.67 2.16 -10.09
CA LYS A 33 4.64 2.80 -9.21
C LYS A 33 3.91 3.36 -7.99
N ILE A 34 4.38 3.01 -6.79
CA ILE A 34 3.84 3.53 -5.52
C ILE A 34 3.84 5.06 -5.52
N ASP A 35 4.89 5.68 -6.05
CA ASP A 35 5.05 7.13 -6.15
C ASP A 35 3.91 7.83 -6.93
N SER A 36 3.26 7.13 -7.87
CA SER A 36 2.10 7.67 -8.58
C SER A 36 0.87 7.88 -7.70
N LEU A 37 0.82 7.27 -6.52
CA LEU A 37 -0.24 7.49 -5.52
C LEU A 37 0.09 8.61 -4.53
N ALA A 38 1.33 9.11 -4.48
CA ALA A 38 1.74 10.13 -3.52
C ALA A 38 0.91 11.42 -3.61
N PRO A 39 0.62 12.01 -4.80
CA PRO A 39 -0.20 13.21 -4.88
C PRO A 39 -1.62 13.02 -4.31
N ALA A 40 -2.23 11.87 -4.58
CA ALA A 40 -3.55 11.54 -4.06
C ALA A 40 -3.53 11.28 -2.54
N HIS A 41 -2.46 10.68 -2.03
CA HIS A 41 -2.26 10.46 -0.59
C HIS A 41 -2.11 11.78 0.17
N LEU A 42 -1.33 12.72 -0.37
CA LEU A 42 -1.17 14.07 0.19
C LEU A 42 -2.50 14.83 0.18
N ALA A 43 -3.23 14.78 -0.93
CA ALA A 43 -4.52 15.45 -1.06
C ALA A 43 -5.59 14.88 -0.10
N MET A 44 -5.52 13.59 0.20
CA MET A 44 -6.43 12.93 1.14
C MET A 44 -6.26 13.39 2.59
N GLY A 45 -5.05 13.81 2.98
CA GLY A 45 -4.78 14.30 4.34
C GLY A 45 -4.94 13.21 5.40
N SER A 46 -4.21 12.10 5.24
CA SER A 46 -4.29 10.94 6.12
C SER A 46 -4.04 11.26 7.59
N VAL A 47 -4.95 10.84 8.47
CA VAL A 47 -4.76 10.92 9.94
C VAL A 47 -3.61 10.02 10.42
N LEU A 48 -3.24 9.00 9.64
CA LEU A 48 -2.12 8.09 9.96
C LEU A 48 -0.77 8.61 9.42
N HIS A 49 -0.77 9.69 8.65
CA HIS A 49 0.43 10.33 8.11
C HIS A 49 0.26 11.87 8.12
N PRO A 50 0.03 12.49 9.30
CA PRO A 50 -0.23 13.92 9.41
C PRO A 50 0.90 14.81 8.88
N LEU A 51 2.16 14.36 8.88
CA LEU A 51 3.30 15.13 8.37
C LEU A 51 3.66 14.80 6.91
N ALA A 52 2.77 14.15 6.14
CA ALA A 52 3.08 13.70 4.78
C ALA A 52 3.55 14.82 3.82
N ALA A 53 3.06 16.05 4.02
CA ALA A 53 3.43 17.22 3.20
C ALA A 53 4.59 18.04 3.79
N GLU A 54 5.13 17.61 4.92
CA GLU A 54 6.16 18.34 5.66
C GLU A 54 7.55 17.73 5.40
N PRO A 55 8.64 18.52 5.53
CA PRO A 55 9.99 18.00 5.34
C PRO A 55 10.47 17.07 6.46
N GLN A 56 9.80 17.06 7.61
CA GLN A 56 10.11 16.20 8.75
C GLN A 56 9.56 14.79 8.56
N VAL A 57 10.32 13.79 9.01
CA VAL A 57 9.83 12.41 9.04
C VAL A 57 8.68 12.28 10.02
N ASP A 58 7.56 11.74 9.55
CA ASP A 58 6.46 11.32 10.40
C ASP A 58 6.81 10.00 11.13
N MET A 59 7.33 10.13 12.35
CA MET A 59 7.65 8.95 13.16
C MET A 59 6.42 8.09 13.47
N GLY A 60 5.22 8.70 13.54
CA GLY A 60 3.98 7.96 13.76
C GLY A 60 3.63 7.08 12.57
N ALA A 61 3.69 7.63 11.36
CA ALA A 61 3.47 6.89 10.11
C ALA A 61 4.52 5.80 9.92
N LEU A 62 5.80 6.10 10.18
CA LEU A 62 6.88 5.12 10.09
C LEU A 62 6.67 3.94 11.05
N LEU A 63 6.33 4.22 12.31
CA LEU A 63 6.04 3.17 13.30
C LEU A 63 4.80 2.36 12.92
N TYR A 64 3.78 3.00 12.34
CA TYR A 64 2.61 2.32 11.79
C TYR A 64 3.04 1.36 10.68
N ALA A 65 3.82 1.82 9.70
CA ALA A 65 4.28 1.02 8.58
C ALA A 65 5.15 -0.18 9.01
N VAL A 66 6.14 0.04 9.89
CA VAL A 66 6.99 -1.04 10.42
C VAL A 66 6.19 -2.11 11.16
N ARG A 67 5.05 -1.75 11.78
CA ARG A 67 4.16 -2.72 12.43
C ARG A 67 3.21 -3.43 11.46
N ARG A 68 2.95 -2.84 10.30
CA ARG A 68 2.01 -3.34 9.29
C ARG A 68 2.68 -4.11 8.15
N LEU A 69 3.98 -3.95 7.95
CA LEU A 69 4.74 -4.57 6.87
C LEU A 69 5.75 -5.59 7.43
N PRO A 70 6.07 -6.66 6.68
CA PRO A 70 7.18 -7.54 7.04
C PRO A 70 8.50 -6.81 6.82
N GLY A 71 9.53 -7.11 7.64
CA GLY A 71 10.87 -6.52 7.46
C GLY A 71 11.51 -6.80 6.10
N ALA A 72 11.00 -7.81 5.37
CA ALA A 72 11.36 -8.07 3.98
C ALA A 72 11.07 -6.90 3.02
N ILE A 73 10.18 -5.97 3.37
CA ILE A 73 9.84 -4.83 2.52
C ILE A 73 11.06 -3.98 2.15
N VAL A 74 12.06 -3.88 3.03
CA VAL A 74 13.27 -3.07 2.83
C VAL A 74 14.10 -3.52 1.63
N ARG A 75 14.01 -4.81 1.25
CA ARG A 75 14.77 -5.41 0.14
C ARG A 75 13.93 -5.74 -1.09
N CYS A 76 12.61 -5.52 -1.02
CA CYS A 76 11.68 -5.87 -2.09
C CYS A 76 11.33 -4.63 -2.92
N ARG A 77 11.19 -4.82 -4.23
CA ARG A 77 10.82 -3.78 -5.20
C ARG A 77 9.40 -3.92 -5.70
N ARG A 78 8.78 -5.09 -5.49
CA ARG A 78 7.44 -5.41 -5.96
C ARG A 78 6.60 -6.00 -4.83
N VAL A 79 5.38 -5.50 -4.68
CA VAL A 79 4.35 -6.08 -3.82
C VAL A 79 3.19 -6.53 -4.70
N VAL A 80 2.86 -7.82 -4.64
CA VAL A 80 1.74 -8.40 -5.38
C VAL A 80 0.67 -8.81 -4.39
N MET A 81 -0.54 -8.31 -4.62
CA MET A 81 -1.72 -8.59 -3.80
C MET A 81 -2.63 -9.58 -4.51
N GLY A 82 -3.19 -10.53 -3.78
CA GLY A 82 -4.12 -11.51 -4.34
C GLY A 82 -4.97 -12.15 -3.26
N GLN A 83 -6.13 -12.68 -3.64
CA GLN A 83 -7.07 -13.28 -2.68
C GLN A 83 -6.80 -14.77 -2.45
N SER A 84 -6.16 -15.46 -3.41
CA SER A 84 -5.92 -16.89 -3.35
C SER A 84 -4.58 -17.27 -4.01
N PRO A 85 -3.93 -18.36 -3.54
CA PRO A 85 -2.73 -18.89 -4.19
C PRO A 85 -2.93 -19.23 -5.68
N GLN A 86 -4.14 -19.67 -6.06
CA GLN A 86 -4.49 -19.97 -7.45
C GLN A 86 -4.44 -18.73 -8.33
N GLY A 87 -4.91 -17.58 -7.84
CA GLY A 87 -4.82 -16.31 -8.56
C GLY A 87 -3.37 -15.89 -8.82
N PHE A 88 -2.50 -16.06 -7.82
CA PHE A 88 -1.06 -15.82 -8.01
C PHE A 88 -0.45 -16.77 -9.04
N ARG A 89 -0.82 -18.06 -9.04
CA ARG A 89 -0.33 -19.00 -10.05
C ARG A 89 -0.75 -18.60 -11.46
N ALA A 90 -1.99 -18.13 -11.63
CA ALA A 90 -2.49 -17.70 -12.93
C ALA A 90 -1.77 -16.46 -13.48
N VAL A 91 -1.41 -15.51 -12.61
CA VAL A 91 -0.80 -14.22 -13.02
C VAL A 91 0.73 -14.24 -13.00
N LEU A 92 1.34 -14.89 -12.00
CA LEU A 92 2.80 -14.94 -11.81
C LEU A 92 3.43 -16.23 -12.32
N GLY A 93 2.65 -17.27 -12.65
CA GLY A 93 3.17 -18.59 -12.98
C GLY A 93 3.86 -19.30 -11.80
N ALA A 94 3.67 -18.82 -10.57
CA ALA A 94 4.41 -19.26 -9.39
C ALA A 94 3.48 -19.79 -8.28
N ASP A 95 3.95 -20.79 -7.53
CA ASP A 95 3.32 -21.20 -6.28
C ASP A 95 3.87 -20.39 -5.10
N ILE A 96 3.15 -19.35 -4.71
CA ILE A 96 3.53 -18.49 -3.59
C ILE A 96 3.61 -19.25 -2.25
N LEU A 97 2.99 -20.43 -2.11
CA LEU A 97 3.08 -21.22 -0.88
C LEU A 97 4.43 -21.91 -0.73
N SER A 98 5.20 -22.04 -1.82
CA SER A 98 6.58 -22.53 -1.80
C SER A 98 7.62 -21.45 -1.50
N TRP A 99 7.20 -20.17 -1.50
CA TRP A 99 8.06 -19.04 -1.19
C TRP A 99 8.28 -18.92 0.32
N GLN A 100 9.26 -18.09 0.72
CA GLN A 100 9.57 -17.88 2.13
C GLN A 100 8.43 -17.15 2.84
N ALA A 101 7.75 -17.81 3.78
CA ALA A 101 6.75 -17.15 4.61
C ALA A 101 7.40 -16.09 5.52
N VAL A 102 6.87 -14.87 5.48
CA VAL A 102 7.31 -13.75 6.32
C VAL A 102 6.11 -13.18 7.08
N LYS A 103 6.35 -12.40 8.15
CA LYS A 103 5.28 -11.87 9.01
C LYS A 103 5.49 -10.39 9.29
N ALA A 104 4.37 -9.66 9.38
CA ALA A 104 4.33 -8.31 9.93
C ALA A 104 4.00 -8.37 11.44
N PRO A 105 4.49 -7.43 12.26
CA PRO A 105 4.28 -7.47 13.71
C PRO A 105 2.82 -7.42 14.18
N ALA A 106 1.96 -6.57 13.59
CA ALA A 106 0.67 -6.21 14.18
C ALA A 106 -0.58 -6.45 13.31
N ARG A 107 -0.45 -6.71 12.00
CA ARG A 107 -1.59 -7.05 11.12
C ARG A 107 -1.39 -8.44 10.54
N ARG A 108 -2.34 -9.35 10.80
CA ARG A 108 -2.25 -10.78 10.46
C ARG A 108 -2.55 -11.06 8.98
N ARG A 109 -1.73 -10.50 8.08
CA ARG A 109 -1.71 -10.85 6.66
C ARG A 109 -0.72 -12.01 6.44
N ARG A 110 -1.03 -12.92 5.52
CA ARG A 110 -0.09 -13.97 5.10
C ARG A 110 0.80 -13.41 4.01
N TRP A 111 2.09 -13.32 4.29
CA TRP A 111 3.09 -12.79 3.38
C TRP A 111 4.06 -13.88 2.96
N TYR A 112 4.51 -13.80 1.73
CA TYR A 112 5.51 -14.68 1.16
C TYR A 112 6.50 -13.89 0.34
N GLN A 113 7.79 -14.18 0.48
CA GLN A 113 8.86 -13.47 -0.21
C GLN A 113 9.65 -14.42 -1.10
N HIS A 114 9.93 -13.96 -2.31
CA HIS A 114 10.86 -14.59 -3.23
C HIS A 114 11.62 -13.49 -3.98
N SER A 115 12.96 -13.56 -3.94
CA SER A 115 13.83 -12.52 -4.53
C SER A 115 13.44 -11.11 -4.05
N ASP A 116 13.15 -10.18 -4.94
CA ASP A 116 12.72 -8.81 -4.67
C ASP A 116 11.19 -8.64 -4.64
N THR A 117 10.42 -9.73 -4.60
CA THR A 117 8.95 -9.69 -4.64
C THR A 117 8.32 -10.18 -3.33
N LEU A 118 7.35 -9.43 -2.83
CA LEU A 118 6.46 -9.83 -1.74
C LEU A 118 5.07 -10.13 -2.29
N ALA A 119 4.59 -11.35 -2.07
CA ALA A 119 3.20 -11.71 -2.26
C ALA A 119 2.45 -11.60 -0.93
N VAL A 120 1.23 -11.05 -0.96
CA VAL A 120 0.36 -10.94 0.21
C VAL A 120 -1.05 -11.41 -0.11
N LEU A 121 -1.56 -12.30 0.75
CA LEU A 121 -2.97 -12.70 0.68
C LEU A 121 -3.86 -11.65 1.35
N ILE A 122 -4.79 -11.10 0.58
CA ILE A 122 -5.79 -10.10 0.98
C ILE A 122 -7.12 -10.81 1.21
N ALA A 123 -7.74 -10.62 2.38
CA ALA A 123 -9.01 -11.25 2.73
C ALA A 123 -10.21 -10.30 2.61
N SER A 124 -9.98 -8.99 2.59
CA SER A 124 -11.04 -7.98 2.57
C SER A 124 -10.59 -6.68 1.88
N PRO A 125 -11.52 -5.82 1.45
CA PRO A 125 -11.20 -4.46 1.01
C PRO A 125 -10.37 -3.70 2.04
N SER A 126 -10.66 -3.87 3.34
CA SER A 126 -9.92 -3.21 4.43
C SER A 126 -8.42 -3.55 4.47
N ASP A 127 -8.01 -4.69 3.91
CA ASP A 127 -6.59 -5.02 3.81
C ASP A 127 -5.89 -4.22 2.71
N ILE A 128 -6.60 -3.86 1.64
CA ILE A 128 -6.10 -2.96 0.58
C ILE A 128 -6.09 -1.52 1.14
N ASP A 129 -7.18 -1.12 1.80
CA ASP A 129 -7.35 0.20 2.40
C ASP A 129 -6.30 0.47 3.50
N ASP A 130 -5.78 -0.56 4.17
CA ASP A 130 -4.64 -0.47 5.10
C ASP A 130 -3.30 -0.53 4.35
N LEU A 131 -3.12 -1.50 3.44
CA LEU A 131 -1.83 -1.76 2.81
C LEU A 131 -1.38 -0.66 1.86
N VAL A 132 -2.26 -0.17 0.99
CA VAL A 132 -1.90 0.83 -0.03
C VAL A 132 -1.38 2.12 0.61
N PRO A 133 -2.11 2.80 1.50
CA PRO A 133 -1.58 4.00 2.15
C PRO A 133 -0.35 3.71 3.02
N THR A 134 -0.24 2.52 3.62
CA THR A 134 0.96 2.11 4.37
C THR A 134 2.20 1.97 3.48
N LEU A 135 2.04 1.57 2.21
CA LEU A 135 3.15 1.49 1.25
C LEU A 135 3.57 2.85 0.71
N VAL A 136 2.64 3.81 0.68
CA VAL A 136 2.87 5.17 0.17
C VAL A 136 3.50 6.09 1.22
N ALA A 137 3.15 5.89 2.49
CA ALA A 137 3.66 6.66 3.63
C ALA A 137 5.16 6.39 3.90
#